data_AF-A0A1V5Y8F1-F1
#
_entry.id   AF-A0A1V5Y8F1-F1
#
_cell.length_a   1.000
_cell.length_b   1.000
_cell.length_c   1.000
_cell.angle_alpha   90.00
_cell.angle_beta   90.00
_cell.angle_gamma   90.00
#
_symmetry.space_group_name_H-M   'P 1'
#
loop_
_entity.id
_entity.type
_entity.pdbx_description
1 polymer ?
#
loop_
_entity_poly.entity_id
_entity_poly.type
_entity_poly.pdbx_seq_one_letter_code
_entity_poly.pdbx_strand_id
1 'polypeptide(L)'
;MGTTQPSFEIAAQTVSGFTGVWISDSTVWRHHEEVTEKIQEQLLAEEERTPCWPGELEQGANAWIVARKPIAEHASVSIDGLTVLIREEGYREVKMVAVSEAVLSPPQSEPPVSDEKQEEVFTAAGATNGDGPAKEHQGQKPGAASTDEIHGRQDGLKLKGHSYRAVLGEKETFRSALAGELTRRRVADAVKLTTVNDGAEWIWDLVQHLLPAERVEVLDWSHAVQNLAKASNAAWGEGSPEAKEWLAQRKAELWNGQLFEVRVALAELPRRRKERGKAIRQVQGYFVEHAKRLEYARFRAEGRPIGSGSVESGGKNVVAWRMKRGGQSWSRPAATRMLAALGEVHSGRWDEDCKRLAKAA
;
A
#
# COMPACT_ATOMS: atom_id res chain seq x y z
N MET A 1 -14.36 13.00 25.08
CA MET A 1 -12.90 12.95 25.25
C MET A 1 -12.27 13.45 23.96
N GLY A 2 -11.79 14.70 23.95
CA GLY A 2 -11.35 15.40 22.74
C GLY A 2 -10.09 14.78 22.14
N THR A 3 -10.03 14.78 20.81
CA THR A 3 -8.87 14.40 20.00
C THR A 3 -7.71 15.37 20.23
N THR A 4 -7.01 15.23 21.35
CA THR A 4 -5.80 16.01 21.63
C THR A 4 -4.67 15.56 20.70
N GLN A 5 -4.21 16.51 19.89
CA GLN A 5 -3.26 16.31 18.79
C GLN A 5 -1.83 16.10 19.31
N PRO A 6 -1.00 15.17 18.83
CA PRO A 6 0.38 15.05 19.29
C PRO A 6 1.22 16.28 18.86
N SER A 7 1.30 17.29 19.73
CA SER A 7 2.23 18.41 19.67
C SER A 7 3.47 18.11 20.51
N PHE A 8 4.54 18.90 20.35
CA PHE A 8 5.69 18.81 21.27
C PHE A 8 5.29 19.13 22.71
N GLU A 9 4.27 19.97 22.90
CA GLU A 9 3.65 20.21 24.21
C GLU A 9 3.00 18.95 24.77
N ILE A 10 2.21 18.22 23.99
CA ILE A 10 1.59 16.96 24.45
C ILE A 10 2.65 15.89 24.70
N ALA A 11 3.69 15.80 23.87
CA ALA A 11 4.83 14.92 24.11
C ALA A 11 5.55 15.29 25.42
N ALA A 12 5.80 16.58 25.66
CA ALA A 12 6.43 17.07 26.88
C ALA A 12 5.59 16.78 28.13
N GLN A 13 4.28 17.03 28.07
CA GLN A 13 3.33 16.69 29.14
C GLN A 13 3.31 15.18 29.40
N THR A 14 3.31 14.37 28.35
CA THR A 14 3.30 12.90 28.45
C THR A 14 4.58 12.39 29.10
N VAL A 15 5.75 12.82 28.62
CA VAL A 15 7.06 12.43 29.19
C VAL A 15 7.18 12.90 30.63
N SER A 16 6.75 14.13 30.93
CA SER A 16 6.76 14.65 32.30
C SER A 16 5.86 13.84 33.23
N GLY A 17 4.66 13.47 32.75
CA GLY A 17 3.73 12.65 33.52
C GLY A 17 4.24 11.23 33.79
N PHE A 18 4.93 10.61 32.83
CA PHE A 18 5.48 9.26 33.00
C PHE A 18 6.76 9.22 33.86
N THR A 19 7.62 10.22 33.75
CA THR A 19 8.93 10.23 34.42
C THR A 19 8.92 10.93 35.77
N GLY A 20 7.92 11.78 36.03
CA GLY A 20 7.91 12.70 37.17
C GLY A 20 8.91 13.85 37.05
N VAL A 21 9.62 13.97 35.91
CA VAL A 21 10.60 15.02 35.64
C VAL A 21 10.03 15.98 34.60
N TRP A 22 9.97 17.27 34.93
CA TRP A 22 9.50 18.26 33.99
C TRP A 22 10.46 18.43 32.80
N ILE A 23 9.91 18.44 31.59
CA ILE A 23 10.61 18.77 30.35
C ILE A 23 9.80 19.78 29.55
N SER A 24 10.47 20.77 28.94
CA SER A 24 9.79 21.72 28.06
C SER A 24 9.55 21.15 26.66
N ASP A 25 8.52 21.65 25.99
CA ASP A 25 8.23 21.37 24.58
C ASP A 25 9.44 21.67 23.66
N SER A 26 10.16 22.75 23.93
CA SER A 26 11.34 23.19 23.21
C SER A 26 12.51 22.22 23.39
N THR A 27 12.63 21.61 24.58
CA THR A 27 13.64 20.57 24.84
C THR A 27 13.29 19.28 24.10
N VAL A 28 12.02 18.86 24.12
CA VAL A 28 11.55 17.70 23.34
C VAL A 28 11.77 17.94 21.85
N TRP A 29 11.46 19.14 21.35
CA TRP A 29 11.68 19.53 19.96
C TRP A 29 13.15 19.43 19.56
N ARG A 30 14.06 19.97 20.38
CA ARG A 30 15.50 19.90 20.12
C ARG A 30 16.02 18.46 20.07
N HIS A 31 15.65 17.63 21.05
CA HIS A 31 16.04 16.22 21.04
C HIS A 31 15.44 15.45 19.86
N HIS A 32 14.20 15.75 19.50
CA HIS A 32 13.59 15.20 18.29
C HIS A 32 14.40 15.59 17.05
N GLU A 33 14.81 16.85 16.90
CA GLU A 33 15.65 17.28 15.78
C GLU A 33 16.98 16.53 15.76
N GLU A 34 17.70 16.49 16.88
CA GLU A 34 18.98 15.78 17.02
C GLU A 34 18.86 14.29 16.66
N VAL A 35 17.82 13.60 17.12
CA VAL A 35 17.59 12.17 16.84
C VAL A 35 17.24 11.95 15.37
N THR A 36 16.32 12.74 14.82
CA THR A 36 15.87 12.57 13.43
C THR A 36 16.94 12.96 12.40
N GLU A 37 17.82 13.90 12.75
CA GLU A 37 19.02 14.22 11.98
C GLU A 37 19.99 13.02 11.94
N LYS A 38 20.35 12.45 13.10
CA LYS A 38 21.24 11.27 13.14
C LYS A 38 20.70 10.07 12.36
N ILE A 39 19.38 9.83 12.42
CA ILE A 39 18.74 8.79 11.61
C ILE A 39 18.89 9.08 10.12
N GLN A 40 18.65 10.32 9.71
CA GLN A 40 18.81 10.73 8.31
C GLN A 40 20.27 10.54 7.85
N GLU A 41 21.24 11.02 8.62
CA GLU A 41 22.68 10.90 8.30
C GLU A 41 23.11 9.44 8.15
N GLN A 42 22.67 8.57 9.07
CA GLN A 42 22.99 7.14 9.00
C GLN A 42 22.38 6.50 7.74
N LEU A 43 21.11 6.76 7.46
CA LEU A 43 20.45 6.23 6.27
C LEU A 43 21.15 6.72 5.00
N LEU A 44 21.46 8.02 4.90
CA LEU A 44 22.17 8.57 3.76
C LEU A 44 23.56 7.93 3.59
N ALA A 45 24.30 7.69 4.69
CA ALA A 45 25.60 7.03 4.63
C ALA A 45 25.51 5.56 4.17
N GLU A 46 24.45 4.84 4.54
CA GLU A 46 24.17 3.49 4.03
C GLU A 46 23.79 3.53 2.54
N GLU A 47 22.96 4.50 2.14
CA GLU A 47 22.42 4.67 0.79
C GLU A 47 23.47 5.11 -0.23
N GLU A 48 24.37 6.01 0.14
CA GLU A 48 25.48 6.48 -0.71
C GLU A 48 26.47 5.36 -1.04
N ARG A 49 26.65 4.42 -0.10
CA ARG A 49 27.55 3.25 -0.27
C ARG A 49 26.90 2.09 -0.99
N THR A 50 25.60 2.16 -1.28
CA THR A 50 24.89 1.08 -1.99
C THR A 50 25.07 1.27 -3.49
N PRO A 51 25.73 0.33 -4.21
CA PRO A 51 25.84 0.39 -5.64
C PRO A 51 24.45 0.47 -6.25
N CYS A 52 24.25 1.46 -7.12
CA CYS A 52 22.99 1.67 -7.81
C CYS A 52 23.04 1.14 -9.26
N TRP A 53 24.05 0.34 -9.61
CA TRP A 53 24.22 -0.17 -10.98
C TRP A 53 23.17 -1.22 -11.34
N PRO A 54 22.75 -1.27 -12.62
CA PRO A 54 21.78 -2.26 -13.08
C PRO A 54 22.26 -3.68 -12.77
N GLY A 55 21.45 -4.45 -12.02
CA GLY A 55 21.70 -5.88 -11.80
C GLY A 55 22.64 -6.24 -10.64
N GLU A 56 23.15 -5.28 -9.86
CA GLU A 56 24.11 -5.55 -8.77
C GLU A 56 23.49 -5.85 -7.40
N LEU A 57 22.16 -5.91 -7.26
CA LEU A 57 21.56 -6.63 -6.13
C LEU A 57 21.74 -8.14 -6.32
N GLU A 58 22.97 -8.61 -6.53
CA GLU A 58 23.33 -10.02 -6.54
C GLU A 58 23.49 -10.51 -5.10
N GLN A 59 23.25 -11.82 -4.89
CA GLN A 59 23.35 -12.46 -3.58
C GLN A 59 24.73 -12.21 -2.97
N GLY A 60 24.78 -11.53 -1.82
CA GLY A 60 26.02 -11.24 -1.10
C GLY A 60 26.80 -9.98 -1.50
N ALA A 61 26.44 -9.28 -2.58
CA ALA A 61 27.17 -8.10 -3.06
C ALA A 61 27.14 -6.91 -2.07
N ASN A 62 26.14 -6.86 -1.18
CA ASN A 62 25.90 -5.73 -0.27
C ASN A 62 26.02 -6.13 1.21
N ALA A 63 27.11 -6.81 1.57
CA ALA A 63 27.36 -7.28 2.94
C ALA A 63 27.49 -6.16 4.00
N TRP A 64 27.70 -4.90 3.60
CA TRP A 64 27.90 -3.78 4.53
C TRP A 64 26.60 -3.18 5.11
N ILE A 65 25.44 -3.32 4.43
CA ILE A 65 24.16 -2.99 5.07
C ILE A 65 23.74 -4.18 5.93
N VAL A 66 23.56 -3.91 7.22
CA VAL A 66 23.09 -4.91 8.18
C VAL A 66 21.67 -5.32 7.81
N ALA A 67 21.46 -6.61 7.57
CA ALA A 67 20.15 -7.16 7.26
C ALA A 67 19.19 -6.93 8.43
N ARG A 68 17.98 -6.44 8.14
CA ARG A 68 16.90 -6.23 9.12
C ARG A 68 15.64 -6.90 8.61
N LYS A 69 15.10 -7.86 9.38
CA LYS A 69 13.93 -8.66 9.00
C LYS A 69 14.03 -9.15 7.53
N PRO A 70 15.13 -9.86 7.17
CA PRO A 70 15.32 -10.35 5.81
C PRO A 70 14.17 -11.26 5.39
N ILE A 71 13.84 -11.28 4.11
CA ILE A 71 12.76 -12.10 3.57
C ILE A 71 13.36 -13.26 2.79
N ALA A 72 13.10 -14.50 3.23
CA ALA A 72 13.65 -15.70 2.59
C ALA A 72 12.72 -16.27 1.51
N GLU A 73 11.41 -16.31 1.75
CA GLU A 73 10.48 -17.04 0.88
C GLU A 73 9.93 -16.16 -0.25
N HIS A 74 9.10 -15.17 0.07
CA HIS A 74 8.42 -14.37 -0.95
C HIS A 74 8.43 -12.89 -0.60
N ALA A 75 9.30 -12.13 -1.26
CA ALA A 75 9.36 -10.69 -1.15
C ALA A 75 8.34 -10.00 -2.06
N SER A 76 7.64 -9.01 -1.51
CA SER A 76 6.74 -8.10 -2.22
C SER A 76 7.26 -6.67 -2.10
N VAL A 77 7.44 -6.00 -3.24
CA VAL A 77 7.92 -4.61 -3.33
C VAL A 77 6.89 -3.75 -4.05
N SER A 78 6.42 -2.70 -3.39
CA SER A 78 5.51 -1.72 -3.98
C SER A 78 6.05 -0.31 -3.81
N ILE A 79 6.01 0.47 -4.89
CA ILE A 79 6.51 1.84 -4.95
C ILE A 79 5.33 2.76 -5.29
N ASP A 80 5.29 3.93 -4.64
CA ASP A 80 4.25 4.93 -4.87
C ASP A 80 4.79 6.35 -4.65
N GLY A 81 4.05 7.34 -5.13
CA GLY A 81 4.27 8.76 -4.92
C GLY A 81 3.11 9.42 -4.19
N LEU A 82 3.42 10.33 -3.28
CA LEU A 82 2.43 11.21 -2.66
C LEU A 82 2.98 12.60 -2.47
N THR A 83 2.14 13.62 -2.38
CA THR A 83 2.60 14.99 -2.12
C THR A 83 2.56 15.34 -0.64
N VAL A 84 3.43 16.21 -0.16
CA VAL A 84 3.35 16.86 1.17
C VAL A 84 3.53 18.37 1.03
N LEU A 85 3.00 19.16 1.96
CA LEU A 85 3.13 20.62 1.94
C LEU A 85 4.46 21.04 2.59
N ILE A 86 5.30 21.70 1.81
CA ILE A 86 6.58 22.27 2.26
C ILE A 86 6.45 23.80 2.29
N ARG A 87 6.85 24.41 3.39
CA ARG A 87 6.82 25.87 3.57
C ARG A 87 7.66 26.54 2.48
N GLU A 88 7.17 27.66 1.95
CA GLU A 88 7.78 28.43 0.85
C GLU A 88 7.86 27.71 -0.51
N GLU A 89 7.63 26.39 -0.55
CA GLU A 89 7.70 25.58 -1.77
C GLU A 89 6.34 25.09 -2.27
N GLY A 90 5.35 24.97 -1.39
CA GLY A 90 4.04 24.40 -1.72
C GLY A 90 4.06 22.87 -1.71
N TYR A 91 3.17 22.24 -2.47
CA TYR A 91 3.12 20.79 -2.56
C TYR A 91 4.35 20.24 -3.29
N ARG A 92 5.01 19.28 -2.67
CA ARG A 92 6.20 18.59 -3.20
C ARG A 92 6.01 17.09 -3.11
N GLU A 93 6.57 16.38 -4.08
CA GLU A 93 6.44 14.93 -4.18
C GLU A 93 7.39 14.20 -3.21
N VAL A 94 6.83 13.21 -2.54
CA VAL A 94 7.50 12.20 -1.73
C VAL A 94 7.35 10.89 -2.48
N LYS A 95 8.46 10.23 -2.74
CA LYS A 95 8.50 8.88 -3.31
C LYS A 95 8.72 7.89 -2.17
N MET A 96 8.01 6.78 -2.20
CA MET A 96 7.97 5.81 -1.10
C MET A 96 8.05 4.39 -1.64
N VAL A 97 8.73 3.52 -0.90
CA VAL A 97 8.66 2.07 -1.07
C VAL A 97 8.08 1.42 0.19
N ALA A 98 7.28 0.38 -0.02
CA ALA A 98 6.92 -0.61 0.98
C ALA A 98 7.48 -1.98 0.58
N VAL A 99 8.25 -2.61 1.48
CA VAL A 99 8.75 -3.97 1.31
C VAL A 99 8.10 -4.87 2.35
N SER A 100 7.58 -6.01 1.92
CA SER A 100 6.80 -6.93 2.77
C SER A 100 7.08 -8.38 2.42
N GLU A 101 6.90 -9.28 3.37
CA GLU A 101 6.84 -10.71 3.11
C GLU A 101 5.41 -11.10 2.71
N ALA A 102 5.25 -11.80 1.60
CA ALA A 102 3.98 -12.37 1.17
C ALA A 102 3.83 -13.79 1.71
N VAL A 103 2.83 -14.01 2.55
CA VAL A 103 2.58 -15.29 3.22
C VAL A 103 1.21 -15.81 2.81
N LEU A 104 1.19 -17.00 2.20
CA LEU A 104 -0.04 -17.76 2.01
C LEU A 104 -0.42 -18.44 3.32
N SER A 105 -1.56 -18.04 3.87
CA SER A 105 -2.24 -18.78 4.92
C SER A 105 -3.04 -19.90 4.25
N PRO A 106 -2.97 -21.14 4.76
CA PRO A 106 -3.90 -22.18 4.32
C PRO A 106 -5.35 -21.69 4.53
N PRO A 107 -6.29 -22.10 3.66
CA PRO A 107 -7.69 -21.72 3.82
C PRO A 107 -8.14 -22.13 5.23
N GLN A 108 -8.67 -21.18 5.99
CA GLN A 108 -9.25 -21.50 7.29
C GLN A 108 -10.45 -22.41 7.01
N SER A 109 -10.39 -23.66 7.46
CA SER A 109 -11.60 -24.47 7.60
C SER A 109 -12.53 -23.71 8.53
N GLU A 110 -13.74 -23.39 8.07
CA GLU A 110 -14.78 -22.88 8.97
C GLU A 110 -14.87 -23.81 10.18
N PRO A 111 -14.93 -23.28 11.42
CA PRO A 111 -15.17 -24.14 12.56
C PRO A 111 -16.50 -24.88 12.35
N PRO A 112 -16.59 -26.18 12.70
CA PRO A 112 -17.86 -26.89 12.58
C PRO A 112 -18.90 -26.11 13.39
N VAL A 113 -20.04 -25.86 12.77
CA VAL A 113 -21.23 -25.35 13.45
C VAL A 113 -21.54 -26.35 14.56
N SER A 114 -21.26 -25.97 15.81
CA SER A 114 -21.67 -26.75 16.96
C SER A 114 -23.19 -26.62 17.06
N ASP A 115 -23.89 -27.63 16.54
CA ASP A 115 -25.28 -27.93 16.87
C ASP A 115 -25.36 -28.29 18.36
N GLU A 116 -25.36 -27.30 19.24
CA GLU A 116 -25.67 -27.51 20.66
C GLU A 116 -26.03 -26.17 21.33
N LYS A 117 -27.30 -25.78 21.17
CA LYS A 117 -28.06 -25.15 22.25
C LYS A 117 -29.45 -25.76 22.28
N GLN A 118 -29.55 -26.84 23.05
CA GLN A 118 -30.80 -27.32 23.61
C GLN A 118 -31.45 -26.22 24.47
N GLU A 119 -32.76 -26.28 24.45
CA GLU A 119 -33.71 -25.50 25.22
C GLU A 119 -33.36 -25.47 26.71
N GLU A 120 -33.34 -24.28 27.32
CA GLU A 120 -33.79 -24.13 28.70
C GLU A 120 -34.77 -22.97 28.82
N VAL A 121 -35.96 -23.36 29.23
CA VAL A 121 -37.17 -22.58 29.46
C VAL A 121 -37.00 -21.76 30.74
N PHE A 122 -37.26 -20.45 30.68
CA PHE A 122 -37.70 -19.69 31.85
C PHE A 122 -38.90 -18.81 31.48
N THR A 123 -40.05 -19.21 32.00
CA THR A 123 -41.33 -18.52 31.99
C THR A 123 -41.32 -17.31 32.93
N ALA A 124 -41.81 -16.16 32.46
CA ALA A 124 -42.58 -15.22 33.28
C ALA A 124 -43.45 -14.33 32.37
N ALA A 125 -44.73 -14.26 32.71
CA ALA A 125 -45.83 -13.73 31.93
C ALA A 125 -45.96 -12.20 31.95
N GLY A 126 -46.59 -11.65 30.92
CA GLY A 126 -47.11 -10.28 30.86
C GLY A 126 -47.78 -9.98 29.51
N ALA A 127 -49.10 -10.21 29.43
CA ALA A 127 -50.01 -9.89 28.31
C ALA A 127 -49.97 -8.39 27.93
N THR A 128 -50.29 -7.92 26.72
CA THR A 128 -51.63 -7.97 26.09
C THR A 128 -51.66 -7.72 24.57
N ASN A 129 -52.62 -8.41 23.94
CA ASN A 129 -53.22 -8.45 22.60
C ASN A 129 -53.27 -7.22 21.65
N GLY A 130 -53.30 -7.55 20.34
CA GLY A 130 -53.92 -6.78 19.26
C GLY A 130 -53.87 -7.52 17.89
N ASP A 131 -55.01 -8.09 17.46
CA ASP A 131 -55.31 -8.77 16.17
C ASP A 131 -55.03 -7.88 14.93
N GLY A 132 -54.35 -8.29 13.84
CA GLY A 132 -54.77 -9.16 12.71
C GLY A 132 -54.83 -8.34 11.38
N PRO A 133 -54.87 -8.89 10.13
CA PRO A 133 -54.60 -10.25 9.63
C PRO A 133 -53.55 -10.34 8.48
N ALA A 134 -53.29 -11.58 8.07
CA ALA A 134 -52.31 -12.07 7.11
C ALA A 134 -52.48 -11.62 5.64
N LYS A 135 -51.35 -11.52 4.91
CA LYS A 135 -51.26 -11.77 3.46
C LYS A 135 -49.93 -12.41 3.05
N GLU A 136 -50.07 -13.65 2.57
CA GLU A 136 -49.45 -14.30 1.41
C GLU A 136 -47.92 -14.33 1.22
N HIS A 137 -47.44 -15.57 1.15
CA HIS A 137 -46.15 -16.01 0.65
C HIS A 137 -45.81 -15.43 -0.74
N GLN A 138 -44.64 -14.80 -0.86
CA GLN A 138 -43.85 -14.81 -2.08
C GLN A 138 -42.42 -15.26 -1.78
N GLY A 139 -41.96 -16.20 -2.61
CA GLY A 139 -40.75 -16.98 -2.42
C GLY A 139 -39.48 -16.16 -2.24
N GLN A 140 -38.67 -16.65 -1.31
CA GLN A 140 -37.29 -16.26 -1.07
C GLN A 140 -36.46 -16.55 -2.33
N LYS A 141 -36.01 -15.50 -3.03
CA LYS A 141 -34.88 -15.61 -3.97
C LYS A 141 -33.61 -15.89 -3.15
N PRO A 142 -32.76 -16.85 -3.54
CA PRO A 142 -31.45 -16.98 -2.93
C PRO A 142 -30.64 -15.70 -3.20
N GLY A 143 -30.02 -15.15 -2.15
CA GLY A 143 -29.22 -13.94 -2.24
C GLY A 143 -28.02 -14.14 -3.16
N ALA A 144 -28.05 -13.49 -4.32
CA ALA A 144 -26.86 -13.26 -5.10
C ALA A 144 -26.00 -12.24 -4.33
N ALA A 145 -24.97 -12.72 -3.65
CA ALA A 145 -23.86 -11.85 -3.25
C ALA A 145 -23.38 -11.11 -4.50
N SER A 146 -23.29 -9.78 -4.44
CA SER A 146 -22.90 -9.00 -5.60
C SER A 146 -21.49 -9.42 -6.02
N THR A 147 -21.31 -9.76 -7.29
CA THR A 147 -20.01 -10.14 -7.86
C THR A 147 -18.95 -9.04 -7.72
N ASP A 148 -19.34 -7.80 -7.38
CA ASP A 148 -18.43 -6.67 -7.11
C ASP A 148 -17.66 -6.83 -5.78
N GLU A 149 -18.12 -7.63 -4.81
CA GLU A 149 -17.46 -7.78 -3.50
C GLU A 149 -16.27 -8.77 -3.50
N ILE A 150 -16.16 -9.64 -4.51
CA ILE A 150 -15.16 -10.72 -4.55
C ILE A 150 -13.88 -10.29 -5.29
N HIS A 151 -13.98 -9.33 -6.21
CA HIS A 151 -12.88 -8.92 -7.09
C HIS A 151 -11.91 -7.94 -6.42
N GLY A 152 -10.63 -8.27 -6.40
CA GLY A 152 -9.55 -7.45 -5.82
C GLY A 152 -9.10 -7.87 -4.42
N ARG A 153 -9.87 -8.73 -3.73
CA ARG A 153 -9.47 -9.36 -2.46
C ARG A 153 -8.82 -10.71 -2.73
N GLN A 154 -7.66 -10.95 -2.14
CA GLN A 154 -6.98 -12.25 -2.18
C GLN A 154 -7.10 -12.93 -0.83
N ASP A 155 -8.12 -13.76 -0.64
CA ASP A 155 -8.25 -14.54 0.58
C ASP A 155 -7.08 -15.53 0.72
N GLY A 156 -6.62 -15.72 1.95
CA GLY A 156 -5.45 -16.54 2.25
C GLY A 156 -4.10 -15.83 2.05
N LEU A 157 -3.97 -14.80 1.21
CA LEU A 157 -2.70 -14.08 1.06
C LEU A 157 -2.59 -12.91 2.04
N LYS A 158 -1.52 -12.86 2.83
CA LYS A 158 -1.24 -11.74 3.75
C LYS A 158 0.15 -11.18 3.50
N LEU A 159 0.25 -9.86 3.44
CA LEU A 159 1.53 -9.15 3.50
C LEU A 159 1.87 -8.88 4.97
N LYS A 160 3.06 -9.26 5.42
CA LYS A 160 3.53 -9.11 6.80
C LYS A 160 4.91 -8.48 6.86
N GLY A 161 5.28 -8.04 8.07
CA GLY A 161 6.61 -7.50 8.33
C GLY A 161 6.94 -6.32 7.42
N HIS A 162 6.03 -5.35 7.30
CA HIS A 162 6.23 -4.20 6.43
C HIS A 162 7.45 -3.38 6.86
N SER A 163 8.18 -2.86 5.89
CA SER A 163 9.12 -1.77 6.09
C SER A 163 8.94 -0.71 5.03
N TYR A 164 9.32 0.51 5.39
CA TYR A 164 9.06 1.71 4.61
C TYR A 164 10.31 2.56 4.49
N ARG A 165 10.49 3.15 3.31
CA ARG A 165 11.43 4.24 3.10
C ARG A 165 10.77 5.28 2.19
N ALA A 166 10.74 6.53 2.66
CA ALA A 166 10.15 7.65 1.93
C ALA A 166 11.15 8.79 1.79
N VAL A 167 11.24 9.38 0.60
CA VAL A 167 12.18 10.44 0.26
C VAL A 167 11.43 11.61 -0.37
N LEU A 168 11.65 12.81 0.14
CA LEU A 168 11.19 14.05 -0.46
C LEU A 168 12.16 14.46 -1.58
N GLY A 169 11.74 14.34 -2.84
CA GLY A 169 12.55 14.79 -3.97
C GLY A 169 12.46 13.92 -5.22
N GLU A 170 13.52 13.99 -6.01
CA GLU A 170 13.60 13.40 -7.34
C GLU A 170 13.85 11.89 -7.32
N LYS A 171 13.67 11.28 -8.48
CA LYS A 171 13.83 9.85 -8.70
C LYS A 171 15.21 9.34 -8.30
N GLU A 172 16.26 10.12 -8.52
CA GLU A 172 17.66 9.75 -8.27
C GLU A 172 17.94 9.64 -6.78
N THR A 173 17.48 10.60 -5.97
CA THR A 173 17.60 10.51 -4.50
C THR A 173 16.81 9.33 -3.97
N PHE A 174 15.63 9.07 -4.54
CA PHE A 174 14.82 7.92 -4.15
C PHE A 174 15.44 6.58 -4.58
N ARG A 175 16.16 6.52 -5.71
CA ARG A 175 16.84 5.32 -6.20
C ARG A 175 17.81 4.76 -5.17
N SER A 176 18.65 5.60 -4.57
CA SER A 176 19.61 5.16 -3.54
C SER A 176 18.90 4.66 -2.28
N ALA A 177 17.84 5.37 -1.85
CA ALA A 177 17.03 4.97 -0.70
C ALA A 177 16.29 3.64 -0.92
N LEU A 178 15.77 3.44 -2.14
CA LEU A 178 15.16 2.18 -2.55
C LEU A 178 16.20 1.04 -2.55
N ALA A 179 17.37 1.23 -3.14
CA ALA A 179 18.44 0.24 -3.16
C ALA A 179 18.88 -0.16 -1.74
N GLY A 180 19.01 0.83 -0.84
CA GLY A 180 19.32 0.60 0.57
C GLY A 180 18.25 -0.24 1.29
N GLU A 181 16.96 0.08 1.09
CA GLU A 181 15.87 -0.68 1.72
C GLU A 181 15.73 -2.11 1.15
N LEU A 182 15.88 -2.28 -0.16
CA LEU A 182 15.88 -3.61 -0.79
C LEU A 182 17.02 -4.49 -0.26
N THR A 183 18.21 -3.91 -0.13
CA THR A 183 19.37 -4.58 0.46
C THR A 183 19.13 -4.94 1.92
N ARG A 184 18.62 -3.99 2.71
CA ARG A 184 18.33 -4.17 4.15
C ARG A 184 17.37 -5.33 4.39
N ARG A 185 16.39 -5.51 3.50
CA ARG A 185 15.40 -6.61 3.53
C ARG A 185 15.86 -7.89 2.83
N ARG A 186 17.08 -7.91 2.27
CA ARG A 186 17.62 -9.04 1.49
C ARG A 186 16.67 -9.51 0.39
N VAL A 187 16.06 -8.56 -0.32
CA VAL A 187 15.06 -8.87 -1.36
C VAL A 187 15.62 -9.74 -2.48
N ALA A 188 16.90 -9.59 -2.80
CA ALA A 188 17.60 -10.40 -3.80
C ALA A 188 17.80 -11.87 -3.39
N ASP A 189 17.75 -12.16 -2.10
CA ASP A 189 17.96 -13.51 -1.57
C ASP A 189 16.64 -14.29 -1.47
N ALA A 190 15.49 -13.63 -1.73
CA ALA A 190 14.18 -14.26 -1.63
C ALA A 190 13.92 -15.25 -2.78
N VAL A 191 13.35 -16.41 -2.47
CA VAL A 191 12.99 -17.44 -3.47
C VAL A 191 12.00 -16.91 -4.51
N LYS A 192 11.05 -16.08 -4.09
CA LYS A 192 10.09 -15.41 -4.96
C LYS A 192 10.18 -13.90 -4.77
N LEU A 193 10.20 -13.17 -5.88
CA LEU A 193 10.04 -11.73 -5.91
C LEU A 193 8.82 -11.33 -6.72
N THR A 194 7.93 -10.55 -6.11
CA THR A 194 6.84 -9.85 -6.78
C THR A 194 6.99 -8.36 -6.57
N THR A 195 6.78 -7.57 -7.62
CA THR A 195 6.60 -6.13 -7.49
C THR A 195 5.23 -5.70 -8.00
N VAL A 196 4.52 -4.87 -7.24
CA VAL A 196 3.15 -4.44 -7.55
C VAL A 196 3.09 -2.92 -7.56
N ASN A 197 2.82 -2.32 -8.72
CA ASN A 197 2.85 -0.86 -8.92
C ASN A 197 1.74 -0.39 -9.87
N ASP A 198 1.48 0.93 -9.88
CA ASP A 198 0.35 1.59 -10.56
C ASP A 198 0.48 1.75 -12.09
N GLY A 199 1.65 1.46 -12.66
CA GLY A 199 1.90 1.64 -14.08
C GLY A 199 2.81 2.82 -14.44
N ALA A 200 3.25 3.65 -13.49
CA ALA A 200 4.09 4.81 -13.79
C ALA A 200 5.46 4.39 -14.37
N GLU A 201 5.84 4.98 -15.51
CA GLU A 201 7.06 4.65 -16.26
C GLU A 201 8.33 4.76 -15.39
N TRP A 202 8.42 5.80 -14.56
CA TRP A 202 9.57 6.02 -13.68
C TRP A 202 9.74 4.92 -12.62
N ILE A 203 8.65 4.25 -12.20
CA ILE A 203 8.70 3.12 -11.28
C ILE A 203 9.23 1.88 -12.00
N TRP A 204 8.72 1.61 -13.20
CA TRP A 204 9.19 0.47 -14.00
C TRP A 204 10.65 0.61 -14.40
N ASP A 205 11.12 1.83 -14.63
CA ASP A 205 12.53 2.10 -14.82
C ASP A 205 13.34 1.71 -13.57
N LEU A 206 12.94 2.14 -12.37
CA LEU A 206 13.61 1.76 -11.12
C LEU A 206 13.59 0.24 -10.88
N VAL A 207 12.46 -0.40 -11.13
CA VAL A 207 12.30 -1.86 -11.03
C VAL A 207 13.27 -2.59 -11.95
N GLN A 208 13.40 -2.15 -13.20
CA GLN A 208 14.32 -2.74 -14.17
C GLN A 208 15.78 -2.60 -13.75
N HIS A 209 16.14 -1.48 -13.13
CA HIS A 209 17.53 -1.22 -12.72
C HIS A 209 17.89 -1.88 -11.39
N LEU A 210 16.97 -1.93 -10.42
CA LEU A 210 17.31 -2.32 -9.06
C LEU A 210 16.89 -3.74 -8.69
N LEU A 211 15.76 -4.25 -9.21
CA LEU A 211 15.31 -5.58 -8.83
C LEU A 211 15.99 -6.67 -9.66
N PRO A 212 16.27 -7.86 -9.07
CA PRO A 212 16.76 -9.02 -9.79
C PRO A 212 15.95 -9.35 -11.05
N ALA A 213 16.60 -9.96 -12.03
CA ALA A 213 15.95 -10.37 -13.29
C ALA A 213 14.84 -11.39 -13.05
N GLU A 214 15.03 -12.31 -12.10
CA GLU A 214 14.01 -13.27 -11.68
C GLU A 214 12.98 -12.59 -10.76
N ARG A 215 11.97 -11.98 -11.37
CA ARG A 215 10.87 -11.31 -10.67
C ARG A 215 9.57 -11.39 -11.45
N VAL A 216 8.45 -11.21 -10.77
CA VAL A 216 7.16 -10.99 -11.40
C VAL A 216 6.68 -9.57 -11.17
N GLU A 217 6.45 -8.85 -12.27
CA GLU A 217 5.90 -7.50 -12.29
C GLU A 217 4.38 -7.57 -12.44
N VAL A 218 3.67 -6.98 -11.49
CA VAL A 218 2.21 -6.94 -11.46
C VAL A 218 1.74 -5.49 -11.52
N LEU A 219 0.82 -5.21 -12.44
CA LEU A 219 0.11 -3.96 -12.45
C LEU A 219 -0.96 -4.00 -11.37
N ASP A 220 -1.01 -3.00 -10.51
CA ASP A 220 -1.98 -2.95 -9.43
C ASP A 220 -3.42 -3.11 -9.95
N TRP A 221 -4.15 -4.05 -9.35
CA TRP A 221 -5.52 -4.39 -9.74
C TRP A 221 -6.45 -3.16 -9.70
N SER A 222 -6.38 -2.37 -8.64
CA SER A 222 -7.24 -1.19 -8.48
C SER A 222 -6.96 -0.17 -9.57
N HIS A 223 -5.69 0.03 -9.94
CA HIS A 223 -5.28 0.93 -11.02
C HIS A 223 -5.68 0.41 -12.41
N ALA A 224 -5.59 -0.89 -12.67
CA ALA A 224 -6.10 -1.48 -13.90
C ALA A 224 -7.61 -1.27 -14.05
N VAL A 225 -8.37 -1.51 -12.97
CA VAL A 225 -9.82 -1.30 -12.94
C VAL A 225 -10.19 0.18 -13.08
N GLN A 226 -9.45 1.10 -12.45
CA GLN A 226 -9.66 2.53 -12.64
C GLN A 226 -9.45 2.96 -14.11
N ASN A 227 -8.46 2.37 -14.80
CA ASN A 227 -8.26 2.63 -16.23
C ASN A 227 -9.42 2.10 -17.09
N LEU A 228 -9.95 0.90 -16.79
CA LEU A 228 -11.17 0.41 -17.43
C LEU A 228 -12.37 1.35 -17.20
N ALA A 229 -12.53 1.87 -15.97
CA ALA A 229 -13.58 2.81 -15.63
C ALA A 229 -13.43 4.14 -16.40
N LYS A 230 -12.20 4.65 -16.56
CA LYS A 230 -11.91 5.83 -17.40
C LYS A 230 -12.35 5.61 -18.85
N ALA A 231 -12.05 4.44 -19.42
CA ALA A 231 -12.42 4.10 -20.79
C ALA A 231 -13.94 3.98 -20.96
N SER A 232 -14.64 3.31 -20.05
CA SER A 232 -16.10 3.17 -20.11
C SER A 232 -16.82 4.49 -19.90
N ASN A 233 -16.40 5.30 -18.92
CA ASN A 233 -16.93 6.65 -18.71
C ASN A 233 -16.67 7.55 -19.93
N ALA A 234 -15.49 7.47 -20.54
CA ALA A 234 -15.20 8.18 -21.78
C ALA A 234 -16.07 7.67 -22.94
N ALA A 235 -16.41 6.39 -23.00
CA ALA A 235 -17.24 5.82 -24.06
C ALA A 235 -18.72 6.20 -23.93
N TRP A 236 -19.35 6.11 -22.76
CA TRP A 236 -20.80 6.31 -22.61
C TRP A 236 -21.19 7.51 -21.75
N GLY A 237 -20.35 7.89 -20.80
CA GLY A 237 -20.61 8.95 -19.83
C GLY A 237 -20.54 8.39 -18.42
N GLU A 238 -20.06 9.21 -17.49
CA GLU A 238 -19.90 8.80 -16.10
C GLU A 238 -21.24 8.41 -15.47
N GLY A 239 -21.27 7.25 -14.82
CA GLY A 239 -22.44 6.74 -14.12
C GLY A 239 -23.52 6.10 -15.00
N SER A 240 -23.37 6.12 -16.33
CA SER A 240 -24.32 5.50 -17.26
C SER A 240 -24.46 3.98 -17.03
N PRO A 241 -25.66 3.39 -17.27
CA PRO A 241 -25.85 1.94 -17.18
C PRO A 241 -24.87 1.16 -18.05
N GLU A 242 -24.63 1.60 -19.29
CA GLU A 242 -23.74 0.96 -20.25
C GLU A 242 -22.29 0.97 -19.76
N ALA A 243 -21.82 2.08 -19.18
CA ALA A 243 -20.47 2.15 -18.62
C ALA A 243 -20.27 1.21 -17.44
N LYS A 244 -21.31 1.05 -16.59
CA LYS A 244 -21.28 0.17 -15.42
C LYS A 244 -21.30 -1.31 -15.83
N GLU A 245 -22.21 -1.69 -16.73
CA GLU A 245 -22.33 -3.06 -17.23
C GLU A 245 -21.05 -3.49 -17.96
N TRP A 246 -20.55 -2.65 -18.86
CA TRP A 246 -19.28 -2.92 -19.55
C TRP A 246 -18.14 -3.07 -18.55
N LEU A 247 -18.02 -2.18 -17.57
CA LEU A 247 -16.96 -2.25 -16.56
C LEU A 247 -17.05 -3.53 -15.73
N ALA A 248 -18.25 -3.93 -15.27
CA ALA A 248 -18.45 -5.15 -14.51
C ALA A 248 -18.01 -6.39 -15.29
N GLN A 249 -18.36 -6.47 -16.58
CA GLN A 249 -17.93 -7.58 -17.44
C GLN A 249 -16.40 -7.61 -17.62
N ARG A 250 -15.78 -6.47 -17.91
CA ARG A 250 -14.32 -6.40 -18.08
C ARG A 250 -13.55 -6.70 -16.80
N LYS A 251 -14.07 -6.30 -15.62
CA LYS A 251 -13.50 -6.70 -14.33
C LYS A 251 -13.50 -8.22 -14.20
N ALA A 252 -14.62 -8.88 -14.45
CA ALA A 252 -14.72 -10.34 -14.36
C ALA A 252 -13.76 -11.05 -15.34
N GLU A 253 -13.71 -10.59 -16.59
CA GLU A 253 -12.79 -11.14 -17.60
C GLU A 253 -11.31 -10.97 -17.19
N LEU A 254 -10.93 -9.77 -16.76
CA LEU A 254 -9.57 -9.48 -16.33
C LEU A 254 -9.16 -10.32 -15.12
N TRP A 255 -10.07 -10.50 -14.16
CA TRP A 255 -9.88 -11.37 -13.00
C TRP A 255 -9.62 -12.82 -13.38
N ASN A 256 -10.38 -13.32 -14.35
CA ASN A 256 -10.29 -14.69 -14.84
C ASN A 256 -9.15 -14.88 -15.86
N GLY A 257 -8.30 -13.87 -16.09
CA GLY A 257 -7.15 -13.96 -17.00
C GLY A 257 -7.53 -13.87 -18.47
N GLN A 258 -8.76 -13.45 -18.80
CA GLN A 258 -9.28 -13.31 -20.16
C GLN A 258 -8.84 -11.97 -20.77
N LEU A 259 -7.55 -11.64 -20.67
CA LEU A 259 -7.00 -10.35 -21.11
C LEU A 259 -7.23 -10.08 -22.61
N PHE A 260 -7.28 -11.14 -23.42
CA PHE A 260 -7.60 -11.02 -24.84
C PHE A 260 -8.99 -10.41 -25.05
N GLU A 261 -10.02 -10.94 -24.36
CA GLU A 261 -11.40 -10.43 -24.43
C GLU A 261 -11.48 -8.97 -23.97
N VAL A 262 -10.78 -8.64 -22.89
CA VAL A 262 -10.71 -7.25 -22.40
C VAL A 262 -10.13 -6.31 -23.46
N ARG A 263 -9.08 -6.73 -24.17
CA ARG A 263 -8.45 -5.92 -25.23
C ARG A 263 -9.33 -5.80 -26.47
N VAL A 264 -10.03 -6.86 -26.86
CA VAL A 264 -11.02 -6.82 -27.95
C VAL A 264 -12.12 -5.83 -27.60
N ALA A 265 -12.74 -5.97 -26.42
CA ALA A 265 -13.80 -5.09 -25.98
C ALA A 265 -13.34 -3.62 -25.84
N LEU A 266 -12.08 -3.37 -25.45
CA LEU A 266 -11.49 -2.03 -25.46
C LEU A 266 -11.36 -1.47 -26.89
N ALA A 267 -10.99 -2.30 -27.87
CA ALA A 267 -10.87 -1.89 -29.27
C ALA A 267 -12.24 -1.58 -29.92
N GLU A 268 -13.30 -2.24 -29.46
CA GLU A 268 -14.68 -2.09 -29.94
C GLU A 268 -15.44 -0.93 -29.30
N LEU A 269 -14.85 -0.22 -28.33
CA LEU A 269 -15.48 0.93 -27.69
C LEU A 269 -15.95 1.98 -28.72
N PRO A 270 -17.11 2.63 -28.50
CA PRO A 270 -17.61 3.68 -29.36
C PRO A 270 -16.54 4.73 -29.68
N ARG A 271 -16.34 5.01 -30.97
CA ARG A 271 -15.39 6.05 -31.39
C ARG A 271 -15.85 7.41 -30.89
N ARG A 272 -15.03 8.03 -30.05
CA ARG A 272 -15.24 9.40 -29.54
C ARG A 272 -14.18 10.36 -30.10
N ARG A 273 -14.53 11.65 -30.13
CA ARG A 273 -13.64 12.75 -30.55
C ARG A 273 -13.09 13.48 -29.33
N LYS A 274 -12.07 14.33 -29.54
CA LYS A 274 -11.45 15.19 -28.50
C LYS A 274 -10.99 14.37 -27.28
N GLU A 275 -11.12 14.92 -26.08
CA GLU A 275 -10.65 14.34 -24.82
C GLU A 275 -11.19 12.93 -24.56
N ARG A 276 -12.48 12.68 -24.84
CA ARG A 276 -13.07 11.35 -24.66
C ARG A 276 -12.40 10.30 -25.56
N GLY A 277 -12.13 10.66 -26.82
CA GLY A 277 -11.41 9.77 -27.75
C GLY A 277 -9.95 9.56 -27.35
N LYS A 278 -9.30 10.60 -26.81
CA LYS A 278 -7.92 10.52 -26.30
C LYS A 278 -7.84 9.58 -25.09
N ALA A 279 -8.75 9.72 -24.13
CA ALA A 279 -8.81 8.86 -22.94
C ALA A 279 -8.95 7.37 -23.31
N ILE A 280 -9.84 7.03 -24.25
CA ILE A 280 -10.01 5.64 -24.72
C ILE A 280 -8.71 5.11 -25.33
N ARG A 281 -8.06 5.87 -26.22
CA ARG A 281 -6.78 5.45 -26.84
C ARG A 281 -5.65 5.29 -25.83
N GLN A 282 -5.59 6.15 -24.82
CA GLN A 282 -4.60 6.03 -23.74
C GLN A 282 -4.78 4.74 -22.96
N VAL A 283 -6.02 4.38 -22.60
CA VAL A 283 -6.29 3.12 -21.90
C VAL A 283 -6.00 1.90 -22.79
N GLN A 284 -6.33 1.96 -24.08
CA GLN A 284 -5.96 0.90 -25.04
C GLN A 284 -4.44 0.69 -25.07
N GLY A 285 -3.66 1.77 -25.21
CA GLY A 285 -2.19 1.71 -25.19
C GLY A 285 -1.64 1.16 -23.88
N TYR A 286 -2.18 1.62 -22.74
CA TYR A 286 -1.79 1.18 -21.40
C TYR A 286 -1.99 -0.33 -21.20
N PHE A 287 -3.12 -0.90 -21.65
CA PHE A 287 -3.36 -2.35 -21.57
C PHE A 287 -2.47 -3.17 -22.52
N VAL A 288 -2.09 -2.61 -23.67
CA VAL A 288 -1.14 -3.25 -24.58
C VAL A 288 0.26 -3.28 -23.97
N GLU A 289 0.71 -2.13 -23.45
CA GLU A 289 2.03 -1.96 -22.84
C GLU A 289 2.21 -2.87 -21.61
N HIS A 290 1.17 -3.02 -20.79
CA HIS A 290 1.24 -3.77 -19.55
C HIS A 290 0.67 -5.19 -19.63
N ALA A 291 0.51 -5.76 -20.84
CA ALA A 291 -0.16 -7.06 -21.02
C ALA A 291 0.40 -8.18 -20.13
N LYS A 292 1.73 -8.30 -20.03
CA LYS A 292 2.39 -9.30 -19.16
C LYS A 292 2.18 -9.05 -17.66
N ARG A 293 1.88 -7.81 -17.28
CA ARG A 293 1.65 -7.36 -15.89
C ARG A 293 0.18 -7.47 -15.46
N LEU A 294 -0.70 -7.92 -16.36
CA LEU A 294 -2.15 -8.03 -16.17
C LEU A 294 -2.64 -9.48 -16.04
N GLU A 295 -1.73 -10.44 -15.85
CA GLU A 295 -2.01 -11.89 -15.80
C GLU A 295 -2.55 -12.33 -14.42
N TYR A 296 -3.61 -11.67 -13.91
CA TYR A 296 -4.08 -11.81 -12.53
C TYR A 296 -4.48 -13.24 -12.14
N ALA A 297 -5.08 -14.02 -13.04
CA ALA A 297 -5.39 -15.42 -12.76
C ALA A 297 -4.13 -16.24 -12.44
N ARG A 298 -3.07 -16.05 -13.24
CA ARG A 298 -1.76 -16.68 -12.99
C ARG A 298 -1.14 -16.18 -11.69
N PHE A 299 -1.14 -14.87 -11.46
CA PHE A 299 -0.58 -14.30 -10.23
C PHE A 299 -1.24 -14.86 -8.98
N ARG A 300 -2.58 -14.97 -8.98
CA ARG A 300 -3.33 -15.55 -7.87
C ARG A 300 -3.00 -17.04 -7.69
N ALA A 301 -2.94 -17.82 -8.77
CA ALA A 301 -2.56 -19.23 -8.71
C ALA A 301 -1.13 -19.45 -8.16
N GLU A 302 -0.21 -18.53 -8.44
CA GLU A 302 1.18 -18.56 -7.93
C GLU A 302 1.33 -17.98 -6.51
N GLY A 303 0.24 -17.49 -5.91
CA GLY A 303 0.23 -16.86 -4.59
C GLY A 303 0.83 -15.46 -4.54
N ARG A 304 0.85 -14.74 -5.67
CA ARG A 304 1.44 -13.41 -5.77
C ARG A 304 0.44 -12.32 -5.43
N PRO A 305 0.87 -11.28 -4.68
CA PRO A 305 0.02 -10.12 -4.43
C PRO A 305 -0.31 -9.42 -5.75
N ILE A 306 -1.55 -8.97 -5.89
CA ILE A 306 -2.04 -8.23 -7.06
C ILE A 306 -2.37 -6.76 -6.76
N GLY A 307 -2.25 -6.36 -5.49
CA GLY A 307 -2.55 -5.01 -5.02
C GLY A 307 -1.35 -4.33 -4.33
N SER A 308 -1.17 -3.04 -4.56
CA SER A 308 -0.19 -2.15 -3.93
C SER A 308 -0.67 -1.59 -2.59
N GLY A 309 -1.64 -2.24 -1.93
CA GLY A 309 -2.25 -1.76 -0.69
C GLY A 309 -1.26 -1.53 0.47
N SER A 310 -0.11 -2.20 0.47
CA SER A 310 0.96 -1.99 1.46
C SER A 310 1.58 -0.59 1.35
N VAL A 311 1.91 -0.14 0.14
CA VAL A 311 2.50 1.20 -0.07
C VAL A 311 1.44 2.29 0.03
N GLU A 312 0.21 2.06 -0.44
CA GLU A 312 -0.88 3.02 -0.26
C GLU A 312 -1.23 3.22 1.22
N SER A 313 -1.26 2.12 1.99
CA SER A 313 -1.44 2.17 3.44
C SER A 313 -0.26 2.90 4.10
N GLY A 314 0.97 2.65 3.65
CA GLY A 314 2.16 3.41 4.05
C GLY A 314 1.98 4.92 3.82
N GLY A 315 1.63 5.32 2.59
CA GLY A 315 1.41 6.71 2.23
C GLY A 315 0.34 7.38 3.10
N LYS A 316 -0.77 6.68 3.38
CA LYS A 316 -1.89 7.18 4.20
C LYS A 316 -1.56 7.21 5.70
N ASN A 317 -1.09 6.09 6.24
CA ASN A 317 -1.01 5.85 7.69
C ASN A 317 0.36 6.15 8.29
N VAL A 318 1.42 6.19 7.48
CA VAL A 318 2.79 6.54 7.92
C VAL A 318 3.06 8.01 7.61
N VAL A 319 3.00 8.38 6.33
CA VAL A 319 3.40 9.73 5.89
C VAL A 319 2.27 10.75 6.08
N ALA A 320 1.13 10.56 5.43
CA ALA A 320 0.05 11.54 5.43
C ALA A 320 -0.54 11.75 6.83
N TRP A 321 -0.72 10.66 7.59
CA TRP A 321 -1.19 10.72 8.97
C TRP A 321 -0.35 11.65 9.83
N ARG A 322 0.97 11.70 9.64
CA ARG A 322 1.85 12.59 10.40
C ARG A 322 2.02 13.96 9.77
N MET A 323 2.11 14.06 8.44
CA MET A 323 2.62 15.25 7.74
C MET A 323 1.53 16.11 7.06
N LYS A 324 0.31 15.59 6.87
CA LYS A 324 -0.81 16.32 6.24
C LYS A 324 -1.86 16.82 7.23
N ARG A 325 -1.55 16.87 8.52
CA ARG A 325 -2.51 17.35 9.52
C ARG A 325 -2.67 18.85 9.45
N GLY A 326 -3.88 19.33 9.75
CA GLY A 326 -4.18 20.76 9.77
C GLY A 326 -3.22 21.53 10.70
N GLY A 327 -2.74 22.68 10.23
CA GLY A 327 -1.83 23.55 10.98
C GLY A 327 -0.35 23.18 10.93
N GLN A 328 0.03 22.05 10.33
CA GLN A 328 1.43 21.69 10.16
C GLN A 328 2.03 22.34 8.92
N SER A 329 3.18 22.98 9.10
CA SER A 329 4.04 23.41 8.00
C SER A 329 5.45 22.88 8.26
N TRP A 330 6.07 22.32 7.23
CA TRP A 330 7.38 21.72 7.32
C TRP A 330 8.37 22.52 6.50
N SER A 331 9.52 22.87 7.07
CA SER A 331 10.68 23.19 6.23
C SER A 331 11.14 21.91 5.53
N ARG A 332 11.80 22.05 4.37
CA ARG A 332 12.35 20.90 3.64
C ARG A 332 13.27 20.02 4.51
N PRO A 333 14.25 20.55 5.28
CA PRO A 333 15.07 19.72 6.14
C PRO A 333 14.27 18.95 7.19
N ALA A 334 13.32 19.62 7.86
CA ALA A 334 12.47 18.98 8.87
C ALA A 334 11.57 17.88 8.26
N ALA A 335 11.03 18.10 7.06
CA ALA A 335 10.26 17.11 6.33
C ALA A 335 11.10 15.88 5.97
N THR A 336 12.31 16.08 5.45
CA THR A 336 13.22 14.98 5.09
C THR A 336 13.59 14.13 6.30
N ARG A 337 13.98 14.76 7.42
CA ARG A 337 14.27 14.08 8.70
C ARG A 337 13.06 13.31 9.23
N MET A 338 11.88 13.92 9.18
CA MET A 338 10.62 13.30 9.60
C MET A 338 10.28 12.07 8.77
N LEU A 339 10.42 12.14 7.44
CA LEU A 339 10.16 11.00 6.55
C LEU A 339 11.09 9.82 6.84
N ALA A 340 12.38 10.08 7.10
CA ALA A 340 13.34 9.07 7.51
C ALA A 340 12.92 8.40 8.84
N ALA A 341 12.61 9.22 9.86
CA ALA A 341 12.18 8.72 11.17
C ALA A 341 10.87 7.92 11.11
N LEU A 342 9.89 8.38 10.33
CA LEU A 342 8.64 7.65 10.12
C LEU A 342 8.88 6.27 9.48
N GLY A 343 9.82 6.18 8.54
CA GLY A 343 10.26 4.91 7.96
C GLY A 343 10.77 3.95 9.03
N GLU A 344 11.70 4.38 9.88
CA GLU A 344 12.29 3.55 10.94
C GLU A 344 11.26 3.12 12.01
N VAL A 345 10.42 4.05 12.47
CA VAL A 345 9.37 3.77 13.47
C VAL A 345 8.38 2.74 12.93
N HIS A 346 7.83 2.97 11.74
CA HIS A 346 6.79 2.10 11.18
C HIS A 346 7.34 0.79 10.57
N SER A 347 8.66 0.68 10.42
CA SER A 347 9.35 -0.58 10.12
C SER A 347 9.69 -1.38 11.39
N GLY A 348 9.42 -0.82 12.58
CA GLY A 348 9.74 -1.41 13.87
C GLY A 348 11.25 -1.54 14.11
N ARG A 349 12.01 -0.52 13.70
CA ARG A 349 13.48 -0.42 13.86
C ARG A 349 13.89 0.62 14.91
N TRP A 350 12.94 1.44 15.37
CA TRP A 350 13.15 2.49 16.36
C TRP A 350 13.84 2.04 17.65
N ASP A 351 13.41 0.93 18.26
CA ASP A 351 14.01 0.44 19.51
C ASP A 351 15.49 0.06 19.35
N GLU A 352 15.90 -0.32 18.14
CA GLU A 352 17.29 -0.67 17.84
C GLU A 352 18.15 0.57 17.58
N ASP A 353 17.58 1.58 16.94
CA ASP A 353 18.26 2.86 16.71
C ASP A 353 18.36 3.67 18.00
N CYS A 354 17.34 3.68 18.85
CA CYS A 354 17.43 4.25 20.20
C CYS A 354 18.53 3.58 21.04
N LYS A 355 18.70 2.25 20.97
CA LYS A 355 19.81 1.54 21.65
C LYS A 355 21.18 1.97 21.13
N ARG A 356 21.30 2.33 19.85
CA ARG A 356 22.56 2.82 19.25
C ARG A 356 22.83 4.27 19.65
N LEU A 357 21.80 5.12 19.59
CA LEU A 357 21.88 6.52 19.99
C LEU A 357 22.19 6.68 21.48
N ALA A 358 21.65 5.80 22.33
CA ALA A 358 21.95 5.74 23.76
C ALA A 358 23.34 5.21 24.11
N LYS A 359 24.05 4.53 23.18
CA LYS A 359 25.45 4.12 23.36
C LYS A 359 26.46 5.20 22.96
N ALA A 360 26.00 6.21 22.20
CA ALA A 360 26.82 7.30 21.70
C ALA A 360 26.72 8.58 22.57
N ALA A 361 25.87 8.57 23.61
CA ALA A 361 25.75 9.55 24.67
C ALA A 361 26.29 8.93 25.97
#